data_AF-A0A0S8DUP7-F1
#
_entry.id   AF-A0A0S8DUP7-F1
#
_cell.length_a   1.000
_cell.length_b   1.000
_cell.length_c   1.000
_cell.angle_alpha   90.00
_cell.angle_beta   90.00
_cell.angle_gamma   90.00
#
_symmetry.space_group_name_H-M   'P 1'
#
loop_
_entity.id
_entity.type
_entity.pdbx_description
1 polymer ?
#
loop_
_entity_poly.entity_id
_entity_poly.type
_entity_poly.pdbx_seq_one_letter_code
_entity_poly.pdbx_strand_id
1 'polypeptide(L)'
;MAKKRVILALFLVLIALIIIFLPGISRYHRIKARQGKLEDKIERLKKSEVDLRREQERLQEDPTYIEKVAREKLQVTKKGETIVRVEGSNAQ
;
A
#
# COMPACT_ATOMS: atom_id res chain seq x y z
N MET A 1 -49.43 -27.85 25.29
CA MET A 1 -48.12 -28.46 24.99
C MET A 1 -47.71 -28.31 23.52
N ALA A 2 -48.54 -28.73 22.54
CA ALA A 2 -48.18 -28.69 21.12
C ALA A 2 -47.84 -27.28 20.56
N LYS A 3 -48.62 -26.25 20.89
CA LYS A 3 -48.38 -24.87 20.43
C LYS A 3 -47.01 -24.33 20.85
N LYS A 4 -46.56 -24.63 22.08
CA LYS A 4 -45.23 -24.22 22.59
C LYS A 4 -44.10 -24.92 21.82
N ARG A 5 -44.30 -26.19 21.41
CA ARG A 5 -43.32 -26.94 20.60
C ARG A 5 -43.23 -26.39 19.17
N VAL A 6 -44.35 -25.98 18.59
CA VAL A 6 -44.38 -25.36 17.24
C VAL A 6 -43.69 -23.98 17.27
N ILE A 7 -43.96 -23.16 18.28
CA ILE A 7 -43.29 -21.86 18.45
C ILE A 7 -41.77 -22.05 18.62
N LEU A 8 -41.36 -23.04 19.42
CA LEU A 8 -39.94 -23.35 19.62
C LEU A 8 -39.27 -23.82 18.31
N ALA A 9 -39.95 -24.66 17.53
CA ALA A 9 -39.45 -25.12 16.23
C ALA A 9 -39.28 -23.96 15.24
N LEU A 10 -40.27 -23.05 15.15
CA LEU A 10 -40.17 -21.85 14.31
C LEU A 10 -39.03 -20.93 14.74
N PHE A 11 -38.81 -20.79 16.05
CA PHE A 11 -37.71 -19.99 16.58
C PHE A 11 -36.34 -20.57 16.22
N LEU A 12 -36.19 -21.91 16.30
CA LEU A 12 -34.97 -22.60 15.90
C LEU A 12 -34.68 -22.47 14.40
N VAL A 13 -35.72 -22.57 13.56
CA VAL A 13 -35.58 -22.35 12.11
C VAL A 13 -35.14 -20.93 11.81
N LEU A 14 -35.70 -19.93 12.51
CA LEU A 14 -35.31 -18.53 12.33
C LEU A 14 -33.84 -18.29 12.71
N ILE A 15 -33.39 -18.86 13.83
CA ILE A 15 -31.98 -18.79 14.27
C ILE A 15 -31.06 -19.45 13.24
N ALA A 16 -31.43 -20.63 12.74
CA ALA A 16 -30.65 -21.32 11.73
C ALA A 16 -30.51 -20.48 10.45
N LEU A 17 -31.60 -19.82 10.02
CA LEU A 17 -31.58 -18.92 8.87
C LEU A 17 -30.62 -17.74 9.10
N ILE A 18 -30.68 -17.12 10.27
CA ILE A 18 -29.79 -16.01 10.65
C ILE A 18 -28.33 -16.45 10.59
N ILE A 19 -27.98 -17.59 11.18
CA ILE A 19 -26.60 -18.12 11.20
C ILE A 19 -26.07 -18.37 9.77
N ILE A 20 -26.90 -18.88 8.87
CA ILE A 20 -26.51 -19.15 7.48
C ILE A 20 -26.30 -17.84 6.69
N PHE A 21 -27.13 -16.83 6.91
CA PHE A 21 -27.13 -15.59 6.11
C PHE A 21 -26.13 -14.53 6.60
N LEU A 22 -25.84 -14.45 7.91
CA LEU A 22 -24.88 -13.50 8.48
C LEU A 22 -23.47 -13.51 7.81
N PRO A 23 -22.82 -14.67 7.60
CA PRO A 23 -21.49 -14.69 6.99
C PRO A 23 -21.50 -14.23 5.53
N GLY A 24 -22.61 -14.42 4.81
CA GLY A 24 -22.76 -13.97 3.41
C GLY A 24 -22.65 -12.45 3.28
N ILE A 25 -23.34 -11.72 4.16
CA ILE A 25 -23.34 -10.25 4.18
C ILE A 25 -21.95 -9.72 4.56
N SER A 26 -21.32 -10.29 5.60
CA SER A 26 -19.96 -9.90 6.01
C SER A 26 -18.92 -10.14 4.90
N ARG A 27 -19.04 -11.25 4.17
CA ARG A 27 -18.16 -11.57 3.04
C ARG A 27 -18.32 -10.56 1.90
N TYR A 28 -19.55 -10.16 1.59
CA TYR A 28 -19.83 -9.15 0.56
C TYR A 28 -19.17 -7.80 0.89
N HIS A 29 -19.34 -7.30 2.12
CA HIS A 29 -18.71 -6.05 2.55
C HIS A 29 -17.17 -6.13 2.51
N ARG A 30 -16.59 -7.26 2.90
CA ARG A 30 -15.13 -7.47 2.84
C ARG A 30 -14.61 -7.46 1.40
N ILE A 31 -15.33 -8.06 0.45
CA ILE A 31 -14.96 -8.06 -0.96
C ILE A 31 -15.04 -6.64 -1.53
N LYS A 32 -16.13 -5.91 -1.26
CA LYS A 32 -16.30 -4.53 -1.71
C LYS A 32 -15.21 -3.60 -1.16
N ALA A 33 -14.87 -3.75 0.12
CA ALA A 33 -13.77 -2.99 0.73
C ALA A 33 -12.39 -3.35 0.13
N ARG A 34 -12.17 -4.62 -0.26
CA ARG A 34 -10.95 -5.04 -0.94
C ARG A 34 -10.85 -4.47 -2.35
N GLN A 35 -11.96 -4.38 -3.08
CA GLN A 35 -12.00 -3.78 -4.42
C GLN A 35 -11.55 -2.31 -4.37
N GLY A 36 -12.14 -1.49 -3.51
CA GLY A 36 -11.73 -0.08 -3.38
C GLY A 36 -10.25 0.09 -3.01
N LYS A 37 -9.74 -0.72 -2.07
CA LYS A 37 -8.31 -0.70 -1.72
C LYS A 37 -7.40 -1.11 -2.88
N LEU A 38 -7.83 -2.03 -3.72
CA LEU A 38 -7.08 -2.46 -4.91
C LEU A 38 -7.07 -1.36 -5.96
N GLU A 39 -8.21 -0.70 -6.20
CA GLU A 39 -8.32 0.42 -7.13
C GLU A 39 -7.40 1.57 -6.73
N ASP A 40 -7.44 1.99 -5.45
CA ASP A 40 -6.53 3.02 -4.94
C ASP A 40 -5.05 2.61 -5.09
N LYS A 41 -4.75 1.31 -4.93
CA LYS A 41 -3.39 0.80 -5.07
C LYS A 41 -2.94 0.83 -6.53
N ILE A 42 -3.83 0.51 -7.47
CA ILE A 42 -3.56 0.60 -8.90
C ILE A 42 -3.28 2.05 -9.28
N GLU A 43 -4.09 3.00 -8.80
CA GLU A 43 -3.88 4.42 -9.10
C GLU A 43 -2.54 4.93 -8.56
N ARG A 44 -2.21 4.60 -7.31
CA ARG A 44 -0.90 4.93 -6.72
C ARG A 44 0.26 4.34 -7.50
N LEU A 45 0.16 3.08 -7.92
CA LEU A 45 1.21 2.41 -8.70
C LEU A 45 1.36 3.03 -10.09
N LYS A 46 0.26 3.38 -10.77
CA LYS A 46 0.32 4.09 -12.06
C LYS A 46 1.02 5.44 -11.93
N LYS A 47 0.69 6.21 -10.88
CA LYS A 47 1.36 7.48 -10.62
C LYS A 47 2.87 7.29 -10.40
N SER A 48 3.23 6.31 -9.56
CA SER A 48 4.64 5.97 -9.32
C SER A 48 5.36 5.51 -10.58
N GLU A 49 4.69 4.79 -11.48
CA GLU A 49 5.28 4.31 -12.74
C GLU A 49 5.56 5.47 -13.69
N VAL A 50 4.66 6.45 -13.80
CA VAL A 50 4.89 7.68 -14.57
C VAL A 50 6.06 8.49 -14.00
N ASP A 51 6.12 8.64 -12.68
CA ASP A 51 7.20 9.39 -12.03
C ASP A 51 8.56 8.70 -12.22
N LEU A 52 8.60 7.37 -12.06
CA LEU A 52 9.81 6.57 -12.29
C LEU A 52 10.24 6.57 -13.76
N ARG A 53 9.30 6.53 -14.72
CA ARG A 53 9.62 6.66 -16.15
C ARG A 53 10.28 7.99 -16.47
N ARG A 54 9.73 9.09 -15.95
CA ARG A 54 10.32 10.42 -16.11
C ARG A 54 11.72 10.49 -15.49
N GLU A 55 11.92 9.86 -14.34
CA GLU A 55 13.24 9.79 -13.72
C GLU A 55 14.21 8.94 -14.56
N GLN A 56 13.75 7.84 -15.15
CA GLN A 56 14.52 7.03 -16.09
C GLN A 56 14.90 7.77 -17.38
N GLU A 57 13.99 8.56 -17.94
CA GLU A 57 14.26 9.41 -19.11
C GLU A 57 15.31 10.46 -18.78
N ARG A 58 15.17 11.17 -17.65
CA ARG A 58 16.17 12.14 -17.17
C ARG A 58 17.54 11.52 -16.91
N LEU A 59 17.56 10.29 -16.37
CA LEU A 59 18.79 9.55 -16.18
C LEU A 59 19.40 9.08 -17.51
N GLN A 60 18.62 8.73 -18.52
CA GLN A 60 19.17 8.23 -19.79
C GLN A 60 19.64 9.35 -20.73
N GLU A 61 18.99 10.52 -20.69
CA GLU A 61 19.25 11.61 -21.63
C GLU A 61 20.33 12.59 -21.14
N ASP A 62 20.67 12.62 -19.85
CA ASP A 62 21.66 13.54 -19.29
C ASP A 62 22.82 12.82 -18.57
N PRO A 63 23.98 12.63 -19.22
CA PRO A 63 25.18 12.03 -18.62
C PRO A 63 25.64 12.76 -17.34
N THR A 64 25.38 14.05 -17.24
CA THR A 64 25.75 14.91 -16.11
C THR A 64 24.90 14.61 -14.89
N TYR A 65 23.63 14.25 -15.10
CA TYR A 65 22.70 13.85 -14.05
C TYR A 65 23.02 12.46 -13.49
N ILE A 66 23.39 11.50 -14.36
CA ILE A 66 23.90 10.18 -13.94
C ILE A 66 25.12 10.34 -13.04
N GLU A 67 26.10 11.16 -13.44
CA GLU A 67 27.31 11.39 -12.67
C GLU A 67 26.97 11.98 -11.29
N LYS A 68 26.05 12.94 -11.22
CA LYS A 68 25.61 13.56 -9.96
C LYS A 68 24.93 12.55 -9.02
N VAL A 69 24.00 11.74 -9.53
CA VAL A 69 23.29 10.72 -8.73
C VAL A 69 24.23 9.61 -8.27
N ALA A 70 25.18 9.20 -9.12
CA ALA A 70 26.22 8.24 -8.75
C ALA A 70 27.12 8.80 -7.64
N ARG A 71 27.53 10.08 -7.71
CA ARG A 71 28.32 10.73 -6.65
C ARG A 71 27.56 10.82 -5.33
N GLU A 72 26.28 11.15 -5.35
CA GLU A 72 25.45 11.22 -4.15
C GLU A 72 25.20 9.84 -3.53
N LYS A 73 24.90 8.80 -4.34
CA LYS A 73 24.62 7.45 -3.85
C LYS A 73 25.88 6.69 -3.40
N LEU A 74 27.00 6.87 -4.10
CA LEU A 74 28.25 6.16 -3.80
C LEU A 74 29.15 6.94 -2.83
N GLN A 75 28.79 8.19 -2.47
CA GLN A 75 29.65 9.11 -1.71
C GLN A 75 31.05 9.25 -2.32
N VAL A 76 31.16 9.24 -3.65
CA VAL A 76 32.44 9.32 -4.36
C VAL A 76 32.60 10.69 -5.01
N THR A 77 33.81 11.25 -4.93
CA THR A 77 34.19 12.53 -5.53
C THR A 77 35.16 12.34 -6.70
N LYS A 78 35.36 13.37 -7.52
CA LYS A 78 36.30 13.30 -8.65
C LYS A 78 37.73 13.06 -8.15
N LYS A 79 38.60 12.46 -8.97
CA LYS A 79 40.02 12.25 -8.65
C LYS A 79 40.67 13.61 -8.33
N GLY A 80 40.85 13.93 -7.05
CA GLY A 80 41.40 15.22 -6.56
C GLY A 80 40.50 16.05 -5.63
N GLU A 81 39.26 15.65 -5.36
CA GLU A 81 38.35 16.38 -4.45
C GLU A 81 38.17 15.64 -3.12
N THR A 82 38.32 16.35 -1.99
CA THR A 82 38.21 15.78 -0.63
C THR A 82 36.78 15.91 -0.09
N ILE A 83 36.22 14.82 0.44
CA ILE A 83 34.92 14.83 1.12
C ILE A 83 35.08 15.55 2.46
N VAL A 84 34.61 16.79 2.56
CA VAL A 84 34.54 17.53 3.83
C VAL A 84 33.21 17.25 4.49
N ARG A 85 33.20 16.34 5.46
CA ARG A 85 32.05 16.12 6.34
C ARG A 85 32.20 17.08 7.52
N VAL A 86 31.50 18.22 7.48
CA VAL A 86 31.44 19.14 8.62
C VAL A 86 30.44 18.56 9.62
N GLU A 87 30.94 17.77 10.57
CA GLU A 87 30.15 17.46 11.77
C GLU A 87 30.04 18.74 12.57
N GLY A 88 28.83 19.30 12.60
CA GLY A 88 28.50 20.40 13.48
C GLY A 88 28.76 19.97 14.91
N SER A 89 29.90 20.43 15.44
CA SER A 89 30.16 20.59 16.86
C SER A 89 29.03 21.45 17.45
N ASN A 90 27.92 20.80 17.80
CA ASN A 90 27.02 21.33 18.80
C ASN A 90 27.77 21.22 20.13
N ALA A 91 28.43 22.33 20.46
CA ALA A 91 28.93 22.62 21.78
C ALA A 91 27.83 22.34 22.81
N GLN A 92 28.13 21.43 23.74
CA GLN A 92 27.63 21.42 25.10
C GLN A 92 28.82 21.21 26.03
#